data_AF-A0A7Y6ZYU3-F1
#
_entry.id   AF-A0A7Y6ZYU3-F1
#
_cell.length_a   1.000
_cell.length_b   1.000
_cell.length_c   1.000
_cell.angle_alpha   90.00
_cell.angle_beta   90.00
_cell.angle_gamma   90.00
#
_symmetry.space_group_name_H-M   'P 1'
#
loop_
_entity.id
_entity.type
_entity.pdbx_description
1 polymer ?
#
loop_
_entity_poly.entity_id
_entity_poly.type
_entity_poly.pdbx_seq_one_letter_code
_entity_poly.pdbx_strand_id
1 'polypeptide(L)'
;MQNLLRALVWGWVIVTGPAVQTVSAQHTDTAPPKAEQRDLARQYAQLIGRLALTEKLFAAMSARCEIELTMPTQAQSAIDYALRQQTGYTFVQWQQSFSDPKYEARMVSKLIDNTLTDIGGCEADAVETWYTGMEQNMLQPGIKKLSSLPHFWGLPPKSPTKPQLSVIFRQKLQHYKTLSIAEVRGLARALSSGIYTYSTAAFAHPVSQDNKQAVELREFVYHSAPTAEHLYELANSVQALDKPRALPLFKKAAEQGSFYAQRWWGNYQGCVGHSEQALHWLEEAKQTLPAEASYIDDIIAEINELGEPTNCIDGWVH
;
A
#
# COMPACT_ATOMS: atom_id res chain seq x y z
N MET A 1 -12.73 -10.06 19.26
CA MET A 1 -12.47 -9.65 17.86
C MET A 1 -12.05 -10.81 16.96
N GLN A 2 -11.09 -11.67 17.37
CA GLN A 2 -10.68 -12.85 16.57
C GLN A 2 -11.83 -13.82 16.24
N ASN A 3 -12.69 -14.14 17.21
CA ASN A 3 -13.86 -15.01 16.98
C ASN A 3 -14.89 -14.38 16.01
N LEU A 4 -15.00 -13.05 16.00
CA LEU A 4 -15.85 -12.32 15.06
C LEU A 4 -15.28 -12.38 13.64
N LEU A 5 -13.98 -12.19 13.46
CA LEU A 5 -13.32 -12.35 12.16
C LEU A 5 -13.46 -13.77 11.63
N ARG A 6 -13.21 -14.79 12.46
CA ARG A 6 -13.44 -16.20 12.09
C ARG A 6 -14.89 -16.45 11.67
N ALA A 7 -15.88 -15.91 12.39
CA ALA A 7 -17.29 -16.05 12.04
C ALA A 7 -17.66 -15.28 10.75
N LEU A 8 -17.07 -14.10 10.52
CA LEU A 8 -17.39 -13.24 9.37
C LEU A 8 -16.74 -13.69 8.06
N VAL A 9 -15.55 -14.32 8.11
CA VAL A 9 -14.93 -14.93 6.92
C VAL A 9 -15.83 -16.02 6.32
N TRP A 10 -16.66 -16.69 7.14
CA TRP A 10 -17.44 -17.86 6.73
C TRP A 10 -18.98 -17.68 6.78
N GLY A 11 -19.47 -16.49 7.13
CA GLY A 11 -20.90 -16.24 7.39
C GLY A 11 -21.80 -15.93 6.19
N TRP A 12 -21.32 -15.87 4.95
CA TRP A 12 -22.09 -15.30 3.82
C TRP A 12 -22.13 -16.14 2.53
N VAL A 13 -22.23 -17.47 2.65
CA VAL A 13 -22.70 -18.34 1.54
C VAL A 13 -23.93 -19.18 1.94
N ILE A 14 -24.81 -18.64 2.78
CA ILE A 14 -26.10 -19.28 3.08
C ILE A 14 -27.24 -18.39 2.58
N VAL A 15 -27.72 -18.69 1.37
CA VAL A 15 -29.13 -18.50 1.02
C VAL A 15 -29.84 -19.78 1.47
N THR A 16 -30.74 -19.63 2.44
CA THR A 16 -31.82 -20.55 2.90
C THR A 16 -31.45 -21.96 3.42
N GLY A 17 -31.62 -22.20 4.73
CA GLY A 17 -31.74 -23.55 5.35
C GLY A 17 -31.29 -23.62 6.82
N PRO A 18 -31.94 -24.40 7.71
CA PRO A 18 -32.22 -23.97 9.08
C PRO A 18 -31.10 -24.20 10.12
N ALA A 19 -31.07 -23.26 11.06
CA ALA A 19 -30.51 -23.26 12.42
C ALA A 19 -29.56 -24.42 12.80
N VAL A 20 -28.26 -24.12 12.84
CA VAL A 20 -27.28 -24.91 13.59
C VAL A 20 -27.01 -24.22 14.93
N GLN A 21 -27.14 -25.01 16.00
CA GLN A 21 -26.99 -24.64 17.40
C GLN A 21 -25.62 -23.98 17.69
N THR A 22 -25.66 -22.84 18.35
CA THR A 22 -24.48 -22.13 18.85
C THR A 22 -23.86 -22.88 20.03
N VAL A 23 -22.65 -23.39 19.86
CA VAL A 23 -21.79 -23.81 20.97
C VAL A 23 -21.30 -22.56 21.71
N SER A 24 -21.69 -22.46 22.98
CA SER A 24 -21.27 -21.42 23.91
C SER A 24 -19.76 -21.48 24.16
N ALA A 25 -19.03 -20.45 23.73
CA ALA A 25 -17.66 -20.20 24.17
C ALA A 25 -17.69 -19.18 25.31
N GLN A 26 -17.14 -19.57 26.45
CA GLN A 26 -17.00 -18.77 27.66
C GLN A 26 -16.43 -17.37 27.35
N HIS A 27 -17.18 -16.35 27.72
CA HIS A 27 -16.85 -14.94 27.59
C HIS A 27 -15.75 -14.55 28.58
N THR A 28 -14.64 -14.02 28.07
CA THR A 28 -13.82 -13.08 28.83
C THR A 28 -14.39 -11.67 28.64
N ASP A 29 -14.67 -11.00 29.76
CA ASP A 29 -15.24 -9.66 29.88
C ASP A 29 -14.43 -8.62 29.09
N THR A 30 -14.84 -8.37 27.84
CA THR A 30 -14.50 -7.17 27.11
C THR A 30 -15.79 -6.64 26.51
N ALA A 31 -16.09 -5.36 26.74
CA ALA A 31 -17.25 -4.71 26.14
C ALA A 31 -17.27 -5.00 24.63
N PRO A 32 -18.43 -5.34 24.05
CA PRO A 32 -18.49 -5.78 22.67
C PRO A 32 -18.02 -4.66 21.74
N PRO A 33 -17.28 -4.96 20.65
CA PRO A 33 -16.71 -3.93 19.78
C PRO A 33 -17.78 -2.96 19.27
N LYS A 34 -17.44 -1.68 19.14
CA LYS A 34 -18.32 -0.67 18.53
C LYS A 34 -18.75 -1.12 17.12
N ALA A 35 -19.94 -0.73 16.67
CA ALA A 35 -20.51 -1.16 15.39
C ALA A 35 -19.54 -0.94 14.21
N GLU A 36 -18.91 0.25 14.15
CA GLU A 36 -17.90 0.62 13.16
C GLU A 36 -16.71 -0.35 13.10
N GLN A 37 -16.22 -0.82 14.26
CA GLN A 37 -15.13 -1.79 14.30
C GLN A 37 -15.56 -3.17 13.79
N ARG A 38 -16.83 -3.55 13.98
CA ARG A 38 -17.36 -4.81 13.44
C ARG A 38 -17.50 -4.73 11.92
N ASP A 39 -17.94 -3.59 11.41
CA ASP A 39 -18.07 -3.38 9.97
C ASP A 39 -16.71 -3.32 9.28
N LEU A 40 -15.71 -2.67 9.89
CA LEU A 40 -14.34 -2.70 9.40
C LEU A 40 -13.75 -4.12 9.43
N ALA A 41 -13.97 -4.86 10.52
CA ALA A 41 -13.56 -6.27 10.61
C ALA A 41 -14.20 -7.11 9.48
N ARG A 42 -15.48 -6.89 9.17
CA ARG A 42 -16.18 -7.55 8.07
C ARG A 42 -15.54 -7.22 6.72
N GLN A 43 -15.23 -5.94 6.48
CA GLN A 43 -14.58 -5.51 5.25
C GLN A 43 -13.22 -6.19 5.05
N TYR A 44 -12.37 -6.24 6.09
CA TYR A 44 -11.09 -6.95 6.02
C TYR A 44 -11.29 -8.45 5.77
N ALA A 45 -12.16 -9.11 6.53
CA ALA A 45 -12.45 -10.54 6.37
C ALA A 45 -12.90 -10.88 4.94
N GLN A 46 -13.85 -10.12 4.38
CA GLN A 46 -14.36 -10.34 3.04
C GLN A 46 -13.30 -10.08 1.97
N LEU A 47 -12.56 -8.98 2.10
CA LEU A 47 -11.59 -8.58 1.10
C LEU A 47 -10.39 -9.52 1.04
N ILE A 48 -9.80 -9.83 2.20
CA ILE A 48 -8.65 -10.74 2.29
C ILE A 48 -9.08 -12.16 1.92
N GLY A 49 -10.30 -12.58 2.29
CA GLY A 49 -10.87 -13.87 1.89
C GLY A 49 -11.00 -14.00 0.37
N ARG A 50 -11.45 -12.95 -0.33
CA ARG A 50 -11.51 -12.93 -1.81
C ARG A 50 -10.12 -13.00 -2.46
N LEU A 51 -9.15 -12.28 -1.91
CA LEU A 51 -7.76 -12.30 -2.38
C LEU A 51 -7.12 -13.69 -2.17
N ALA A 52 -7.35 -14.29 -1.00
CA ALA A 52 -6.90 -15.65 -0.68
C ALA A 52 -7.58 -16.68 -1.60
N LEU A 53 -8.88 -16.55 -1.85
CA LEU A 53 -9.58 -17.41 -2.80
C LEU A 53 -8.98 -17.30 -4.20
N THR A 54 -8.65 -16.09 -4.66
CA THR A 54 -8.01 -15.87 -5.96
C THR A 54 -6.66 -16.60 -6.05
N GLU A 55 -5.82 -16.48 -5.03
CA GLU A 55 -4.55 -17.23 -4.92
C GLU A 55 -4.77 -18.75 -5.03
N LYS A 56 -5.76 -19.28 -4.31
CA LYS A 56 -6.07 -20.72 -4.32
C LYS A 56 -6.66 -21.19 -5.65
N LEU A 57 -7.44 -20.35 -6.33
CA LEU A 57 -7.97 -20.65 -7.65
C LEU A 57 -6.85 -20.73 -8.69
N PHE A 58 -5.86 -19.84 -8.65
CA PHE A 58 -4.68 -19.93 -9.52
C PHE A 58 -3.91 -21.22 -9.29
N ALA A 59 -3.64 -21.58 -8.02
CA ALA A 59 -2.97 -22.83 -7.70
C ALA A 59 -3.79 -24.07 -8.12
N ALA A 60 -5.12 -24.04 -7.97
CA ALA A 60 -5.99 -25.14 -8.38
C ALA A 60 -6.08 -25.28 -9.90
N MET A 61 -6.20 -24.17 -10.63
CA MET A 61 -6.16 -24.16 -12.10
C MET A 61 -4.81 -24.70 -12.59
N SER A 62 -3.72 -24.22 -12.00
CA SER A 62 -2.36 -24.69 -12.31
C SER A 62 -2.23 -26.20 -12.14
N ALA A 63 -2.73 -26.75 -11.03
CA ALA A 63 -2.68 -28.18 -10.76
C ALA A 63 -3.59 -29.01 -11.68
N ARG A 64 -4.76 -28.49 -12.09
CA ARG A 64 -5.72 -29.22 -12.95
C ARG A 64 -5.34 -29.21 -14.41
N CYS A 65 -4.73 -28.13 -14.89
CA CYS A 65 -4.37 -27.97 -16.30
C CYS A 65 -2.88 -28.18 -16.58
N GLU A 66 -2.07 -28.46 -15.55
CA GLU A 66 -0.61 -28.63 -15.67
C GLU A 66 0.08 -27.40 -16.29
N ILE A 67 -0.45 -26.21 -16.00
CA ILE A 67 0.08 -24.90 -16.45
C ILE A 67 0.64 -24.16 -15.24
N GLU A 68 1.76 -23.46 -15.36
CA GLU A 68 2.33 -22.68 -14.25
C GLU A 68 1.58 -21.34 -14.09
N LEU A 69 0.52 -21.34 -13.28
CA LEU A 69 -0.19 -20.12 -12.88
C LEU A 69 0.11 -19.81 -11.43
N THR A 70 0.70 -18.66 -11.18
CA THR A 70 0.98 -18.18 -9.82
C THR A 70 0.52 -16.74 -9.67
N MET A 71 0.14 -16.36 -8.45
CA MET A 71 -0.12 -14.94 -8.20
C MET A 71 1.18 -14.15 -8.42
N PRO A 72 1.14 -13.03 -9.16
CA PRO A 72 2.35 -12.26 -9.43
C PRO A 72 3.03 -11.83 -8.14
N THR A 73 4.36 -11.93 -8.07
CA THR A 73 5.14 -11.60 -6.87
C THR A 73 4.90 -10.17 -6.39
N GLN A 74 4.75 -9.22 -7.32
CA GLN A 74 4.41 -7.84 -7.00
C GLN A 74 3.01 -7.71 -6.39
N ALA A 75 2.03 -8.50 -6.85
CA ALA A 75 0.69 -8.52 -6.27
C ALA A 75 0.70 -9.14 -4.87
N GLN A 76 1.44 -10.22 -4.65
CA GLN A 76 1.65 -10.81 -3.33
C GLN A 76 2.26 -9.80 -2.35
N SER A 77 3.33 -9.11 -2.77
CA SER A 77 3.94 -8.03 -1.98
C SER A 77 2.96 -6.88 -1.72
N ALA A 78 2.12 -6.49 -2.69
CA ALA A 78 1.15 -5.42 -2.51
C ALA A 78 0.08 -5.78 -1.47
N ILE A 79 -0.45 -7.00 -1.51
CA ILE A 79 -1.40 -7.51 -0.52
C ILE A 79 -0.74 -7.55 0.86
N ASP A 80 0.43 -8.16 0.96
CA ASP A 80 1.15 -8.31 2.22
C ASP A 80 1.53 -6.96 2.83
N TYR A 81 2.08 -6.04 2.03
CA TYR A 81 2.46 -4.71 2.48
C TYR A 81 1.25 -3.91 2.96
N ALA A 82 0.18 -3.83 2.16
CA ALA A 82 -1.03 -3.12 2.55
C ALA A 82 -1.63 -3.71 3.84
N LEU A 83 -1.73 -5.03 3.93
CA LEU A 83 -2.29 -5.68 5.11
C LEU A 83 -1.44 -5.45 6.36
N ARG A 84 -0.12 -5.57 6.25
CA ARG A 84 0.79 -5.33 7.37
C ARG A 84 0.73 -3.90 7.85
N GLN A 85 0.72 -2.93 6.94
CA GLN A 85 0.64 -1.53 7.33
C GLN A 85 -0.65 -1.27 8.11
N GLN A 86 -1.78 -1.84 7.70
CA GLN A 86 -3.06 -1.55 8.38
C GLN A 86 -3.39 -2.43 9.59
N THR A 87 -2.75 -3.59 9.74
CA THR A 87 -3.17 -4.58 10.76
C THR A 87 -2.02 -5.18 11.57
N GLY A 88 -0.78 -5.05 11.09
CA GLY A 88 0.39 -5.74 11.63
C GLY A 88 0.54 -7.22 11.24
N TYR A 89 -0.40 -7.79 10.47
CA TYR A 89 -0.36 -9.18 10.01
C TYR A 89 0.16 -9.27 8.57
N THR A 90 1.02 -10.24 8.30
CA THR A 90 1.29 -10.66 6.91
C THR A 90 0.08 -11.36 6.31
N PHE A 91 0.02 -11.44 4.98
CA PHE A 91 -1.06 -12.17 4.30
C PHE A 91 -1.14 -13.64 4.75
N VAL A 92 0.03 -14.29 4.86
CA VAL A 92 0.15 -15.67 5.35
C VAL A 92 -0.29 -15.79 6.82
N GLN A 93 0.16 -14.88 7.70
CA GLN A 93 -0.24 -14.89 9.11
C GLN A 93 -1.75 -14.70 9.27
N TRP A 94 -2.37 -13.90 8.41
CA TRP A 94 -3.82 -13.70 8.40
C TRP A 94 -4.55 -14.98 8.04
N GLN A 95 -4.19 -15.60 6.90
CA GLN A 95 -4.77 -16.87 6.47
C GLN A 95 -4.64 -17.93 7.58
N GLN A 96 -3.45 -18.11 8.17
CA GLN A 96 -3.23 -19.05 9.28
C GLN A 96 -4.10 -18.78 10.51
N SER A 97 -4.47 -17.52 10.77
CA SER A 97 -5.20 -17.13 11.98
C SER A 97 -6.71 -17.23 11.82
N PHE A 98 -7.21 -16.99 10.60
CA PHE A 98 -8.62 -16.71 10.33
C PHE A 98 -9.27 -17.58 9.24
N SER A 99 -8.50 -18.34 8.47
CA SER A 99 -9.03 -19.28 7.47
C SER A 99 -9.47 -20.62 8.06
N ASP A 100 -10.36 -21.32 7.34
CA ASP A 100 -10.70 -22.73 7.52
C ASP A 100 -10.24 -23.51 6.28
N PRO A 101 -9.07 -24.18 6.31
CA PRO A 101 -8.51 -24.87 5.16
C PRO A 101 -9.41 -25.95 4.57
N LYS A 102 -10.24 -26.61 5.41
CA LYS A 102 -11.13 -27.69 4.94
C LYS A 102 -12.30 -27.11 4.15
N TYR A 103 -12.86 -25.99 4.63
CA TYR A 103 -13.90 -25.29 3.90
C TYR A 103 -13.35 -24.70 2.59
N GLU A 104 -12.19 -24.06 2.63
CA GLU A 104 -11.51 -23.49 1.45
C GLU A 104 -11.29 -24.53 0.36
N ALA A 105 -10.72 -25.69 0.70
CA ALA A 105 -10.46 -26.76 -0.26
C ALA A 105 -11.73 -27.24 -0.98
N ARG A 106 -12.85 -27.41 -0.24
CA ARG A 106 -14.14 -27.79 -0.85
C ARG A 106 -14.68 -26.71 -1.78
N MET A 107 -14.61 -25.45 -1.35
CA MET A 107 -15.09 -24.31 -2.14
C MET A 107 -14.26 -24.15 -3.42
N VAL A 108 -12.93 -24.21 -3.32
CA VAL A 108 -12.01 -24.10 -4.46
C VAL A 108 -12.23 -25.24 -5.45
N SER A 109 -12.37 -26.48 -4.99
CA SER A 109 -12.63 -27.63 -5.89
C SER A 109 -13.93 -27.43 -6.70
N LYS A 110 -15.01 -27.01 -6.05
CA LYS A 110 -16.28 -26.78 -6.75
C LYS A 110 -16.19 -25.64 -7.76
N LEU A 111 -15.52 -24.55 -7.37
CA LEU A 111 -15.36 -23.38 -8.24
C LEU A 111 -14.49 -23.70 -9.45
N ILE A 112 -13.41 -24.47 -9.29
CA ILE A 112 -12.54 -24.79 -10.42
C ILE A 112 -13.23 -25.72 -11.42
N ASP A 113 -13.99 -26.71 -10.95
CA ASP A 113 -14.75 -27.62 -11.83
C ASP A 113 -15.78 -26.84 -12.67
N ASN A 114 -16.49 -25.90 -12.04
CA ASN A 114 -17.42 -25.00 -12.74
C ASN A 114 -16.69 -24.09 -13.73
N THR A 115 -15.59 -23.46 -13.29
CA THR A 115 -14.81 -22.55 -14.14
C THR A 115 -14.30 -23.25 -15.39
N LEU A 116 -13.74 -24.46 -15.24
CA LEU A 116 -13.27 -25.27 -16.37
C LEU A 116 -14.42 -25.63 -17.33
N THR A 117 -15.61 -25.88 -16.80
CA THR A 117 -16.79 -26.12 -17.64
C THR A 117 -17.15 -24.87 -18.45
N ASP A 118 -17.08 -23.68 -17.82
CA ASP A 118 -17.45 -22.41 -18.45
C ASP A 118 -16.43 -21.94 -19.49
N ILE A 119 -15.13 -22.16 -19.25
CA ILE A 119 -14.05 -21.73 -20.18
C ILE A 119 -13.71 -22.78 -21.25
N GLY A 120 -14.36 -23.95 -21.23
CA GLY A 120 -14.17 -24.99 -22.24
C GLY A 120 -12.99 -25.94 -21.98
N GLY A 121 -12.54 -26.06 -20.73
CA GLY A 121 -11.49 -26.99 -20.31
C GLY A 121 -10.15 -26.32 -20.06
N CYS A 122 -9.06 -27.04 -20.33
CA CYS A 122 -7.68 -26.62 -20.06
C CYS A 122 -6.95 -26.07 -21.31
N GLU A 123 -7.71 -25.53 -22.27
CA GLU A 123 -7.11 -24.87 -23.44
C GLU A 123 -6.32 -23.62 -22.99
N ALA A 124 -5.08 -23.51 -23.45
CA ALA A 124 -4.13 -22.50 -22.96
C ALA A 124 -4.69 -21.07 -23.09
N ASP A 125 -5.25 -20.72 -24.24
CA ASP A 125 -5.81 -19.39 -24.51
C ASP A 125 -7.01 -19.06 -23.60
N ALA A 126 -7.84 -20.06 -23.30
CA ALA A 126 -9.01 -19.90 -22.44
C ALA A 126 -8.59 -19.70 -20.97
N VAL A 127 -7.62 -20.49 -20.52
CA VAL A 127 -7.02 -20.39 -19.19
C VAL A 127 -6.29 -19.05 -19.01
N GLU A 128 -5.55 -18.60 -20.03
CA GLU A 128 -4.87 -17.29 -20.02
C GLU A 128 -5.89 -16.14 -19.97
N THR A 129 -6.93 -16.19 -20.80
CA THR A 129 -8.01 -15.18 -20.78
C THR A 129 -8.68 -15.12 -19.41
N TRP A 130 -8.97 -16.27 -18.80
CA TRP A 130 -9.51 -16.35 -17.45
C TRP A 130 -8.54 -15.76 -16.41
N TYR A 131 -7.26 -16.13 -16.48
CA TYR A 131 -6.23 -15.67 -15.56
C TYR A 131 -6.07 -14.15 -15.61
N THR A 132 -5.92 -13.58 -16.81
CA THR A 132 -5.88 -12.12 -17.01
C THR A 132 -7.16 -11.44 -16.54
N GLY A 133 -8.32 -12.04 -16.80
CA GLY A 133 -9.61 -11.55 -16.31
C GLY A 133 -9.68 -11.50 -14.78
N MET A 134 -9.17 -12.52 -14.08
CA MET A 134 -9.10 -12.57 -12.62
C MET A 134 -8.13 -11.52 -12.08
N GLU A 135 -6.97 -11.33 -12.71
CA GLU A 135 -6.02 -10.28 -12.32
C GLU A 135 -6.66 -8.88 -12.41
N GLN A 136 -7.31 -8.58 -13.53
CA GLN A 136 -7.89 -7.26 -13.80
C GLN A 136 -9.13 -6.97 -12.94
N ASN A 137 -10.00 -7.96 -12.74
CA ASN A 137 -11.31 -7.74 -12.13
C ASN A 137 -11.37 -8.08 -10.64
N MET A 138 -10.49 -8.97 -10.15
CA MET A 138 -10.48 -9.41 -8.76
C MET A 138 -9.26 -8.91 -8.00
N LEU A 139 -8.07 -9.16 -8.56
CA LEU A 139 -6.80 -8.92 -7.85
C LEU A 139 -6.50 -7.43 -7.72
N GLN A 140 -6.41 -6.69 -8.83
CA GLN A 140 -6.05 -5.27 -8.81
C GLN A 140 -7.06 -4.40 -8.04
N PRO A 141 -8.39 -4.54 -8.24
CA PRO A 141 -9.37 -3.79 -7.46
C PRO A 141 -9.33 -4.17 -5.97
N GLY A 142 -9.07 -5.45 -5.67
CA GLY A 142 -8.94 -5.94 -4.30
C GLY A 142 -7.74 -5.31 -3.58
N ILE A 143 -6.57 -5.26 -4.22
CA ILE A 143 -5.36 -4.62 -3.70
C ILE A 143 -5.59 -3.12 -3.49
N LYS A 144 -6.18 -2.43 -4.47
CA LYS A 144 -6.52 -1.01 -4.37
C LYS A 144 -7.44 -0.74 -3.18
N LYS A 145 -8.50 -1.56 -3.03
CA LYS A 145 -9.43 -1.42 -1.90
C LYS A 145 -8.72 -1.68 -0.57
N LEU A 146 -7.88 -2.70 -0.49
CA LEU A 146 -7.16 -3.07 0.74
C LEU A 146 -6.25 -1.94 1.20
N SER A 147 -5.55 -1.32 0.25
CA SER A 147 -4.64 -0.20 0.49
C SER A 147 -5.37 1.07 0.98
N SER A 148 -6.65 1.20 0.65
CA SER A 148 -7.51 2.33 1.06
C SER A 148 -8.24 2.11 2.39
N LEU A 149 -8.21 0.90 2.96
CA LEU A 149 -8.90 0.65 4.22
C LEU A 149 -8.21 1.37 5.39
N PRO A 150 -8.98 1.88 6.35
CA PRO A 150 -8.41 2.49 7.54
C PRO A 150 -7.71 1.43 8.42
N HIS A 151 -6.79 1.90 9.25
CA HIS A 151 -6.06 1.05 10.19
C HIS A 151 -7.03 0.27 11.11
N PHE A 152 -6.74 -1.01 11.30
CA PHE A 152 -7.58 -1.91 12.09
C PHE A 152 -6.93 -2.24 13.45
N TRP A 153 -7.38 -1.51 14.46
CA TRP A 153 -6.95 -1.69 15.84
C TRP A 153 -7.62 -2.89 16.51
N GLY A 154 -6.93 -3.49 17.49
CA GLY A 154 -7.51 -4.53 18.36
C GLY A 154 -7.15 -5.98 18.01
N LEU A 155 -6.24 -6.18 17.05
CA LEU A 155 -5.61 -7.47 16.83
C LEU A 155 -4.35 -7.62 17.70
N PRO A 156 -4.07 -8.83 18.23
CA PRO A 156 -2.86 -9.04 19.00
C PRO A 156 -1.63 -8.92 18.09
N PRO A 157 -0.55 -8.31 18.58
CA PRO A 157 0.63 -8.06 17.76
C PRO A 157 1.29 -9.38 17.35
N LYS A 158 1.63 -9.51 16.06
CA LYS A 158 2.46 -10.59 15.49
C LYS A 158 3.74 -10.05 14.85
N SER A 159 4.26 -8.98 15.43
CA SER A 159 5.39 -8.23 14.89
C SER A 159 6.71 -8.97 15.13
N PRO A 160 7.63 -8.97 14.14
CA PRO A 160 9.00 -9.46 14.35
C PRO A 160 9.73 -8.62 15.40
N THR A 161 10.75 -9.23 16.02
CA THR A 161 11.69 -8.51 16.91
C THR A 161 12.53 -7.52 16.12
N LYS A 162 13.12 -6.52 16.79
CA LYS A 162 14.00 -5.52 16.13
C LYS A 162 15.13 -6.15 15.29
N PRO A 163 15.89 -7.16 15.78
CA PRO A 163 16.90 -7.83 14.95
C PRO A 163 16.33 -8.49 13.70
N GLN A 164 15.15 -9.12 13.82
CA GLN A 164 14.46 -9.73 12.67
C GLN A 164 14.02 -8.67 11.66
N LEU A 165 13.55 -7.50 12.11
CA LEU A 165 13.17 -6.40 11.23
C LEU A 165 14.37 -5.92 10.38
N SER A 166 15.56 -5.82 10.96
CA SER A 166 16.77 -5.44 10.21
C SER A 166 17.16 -6.50 9.17
N VAL A 167 16.95 -7.79 9.46
CA VAL A 167 17.15 -8.87 8.48
C VAL A 167 16.13 -8.78 7.35
N ILE A 168 14.85 -8.63 7.68
CA ILE A 168 13.76 -8.48 6.70
C ILE A 168 14.01 -7.28 5.80
N PHE A 169 14.42 -6.14 6.37
CA PHE A 169 14.75 -4.94 5.61
C PHE A 169 15.83 -5.21 4.56
N ARG A 170 16.95 -5.82 4.96
CA ARG A 170 18.05 -6.16 4.03
C ARG A 170 17.61 -7.14 2.94
N GLN A 171 16.83 -8.16 3.28
CA GLN A 171 16.31 -9.12 2.30
C GLN A 171 15.41 -8.43 1.29
N LYS A 172 14.50 -7.55 1.73
CA LYS A 172 13.62 -6.79 0.83
C LYS A 172 14.40 -5.83 -0.06
N LEU A 173 15.44 -5.18 0.48
CA LEU A 173 16.33 -4.36 -0.33
C LEU A 173 17.04 -5.16 -1.43
N GLN A 174 17.49 -6.39 -1.14
CA GLN A 174 18.17 -7.22 -2.15
C GLN A 174 17.23 -7.67 -3.29
N HIS A 175 15.94 -7.80 -3.01
CA HIS A 175 14.94 -8.31 -3.95
C HIS A 175 13.89 -7.26 -4.32
N TYR A 176 14.21 -5.97 -4.25
CA TYR A 176 13.20 -4.90 -4.37
C TYR A 176 12.40 -4.92 -5.69
N LYS A 177 13.00 -5.43 -6.78
CA LYS A 177 12.36 -5.50 -8.11
C LYS A 177 11.14 -6.43 -8.16
N THR A 178 11.01 -7.37 -7.23
CA THR A 178 9.85 -8.25 -7.11
C THR A 178 8.78 -7.71 -6.16
N LEU A 179 9.05 -6.59 -5.49
CA LEU A 179 8.15 -5.98 -4.53
C LEU A 179 7.20 -5.00 -5.22
N SER A 180 6.09 -4.72 -4.55
CA SER A 180 5.14 -3.69 -4.95
C SER A 180 5.78 -2.30 -4.89
N ILE A 181 5.30 -1.40 -5.75
CA ILE A 181 5.75 0.01 -5.77
C ILE A 181 5.64 0.66 -4.39
N ALA A 182 4.55 0.42 -3.67
CA ALA A 182 4.34 0.96 -2.32
C ALA A 182 5.42 0.48 -1.32
N GLU A 183 5.81 -0.78 -1.40
CA GLU A 183 6.84 -1.33 -0.53
C GLU A 183 8.23 -0.79 -0.87
N VAL A 184 8.57 -0.67 -2.16
CA VAL A 184 9.84 -0.06 -2.59
C VAL A 184 9.93 1.41 -2.17
N ARG A 185 8.83 2.17 -2.28
CA ARG A 185 8.75 3.55 -1.75
C ARG A 185 9.03 3.59 -0.25
N GLY A 186 8.48 2.64 0.52
CA GLY A 186 8.74 2.49 1.95
C GLY A 186 10.22 2.21 2.27
N LEU A 187 10.87 1.35 1.49
CA LEU A 187 12.30 1.05 1.62
C LEU A 187 13.18 2.27 1.30
N ALA A 188 12.87 2.99 0.21
CA ALA A 188 13.58 4.23 -0.15
C ALA A 188 13.48 5.27 0.97
N ARG A 189 12.28 5.46 1.54
CA ARG A 189 12.08 6.35 2.70
C ARG A 189 12.91 5.90 3.91
N ALA A 190 13.00 4.60 4.17
CA ALA A 190 13.79 4.08 5.28
C ALA A 190 15.28 4.36 5.09
N LEU A 191 15.79 4.23 3.86
CA LEU A 191 17.18 4.56 3.53
C LEU A 191 17.49 6.05 3.63
N SER A 192 16.52 6.93 3.36
CA SER A 192 16.71 8.38 3.55
C SER A 192 16.57 8.82 5.02
N SER A 193 15.63 8.25 5.78
CA SER A 193 15.30 8.71 7.14
C SER A 193 15.98 7.93 8.27
N GLY A 194 16.52 6.74 7.99
CA GLY A 194 17.04 5.83 9.01
C GLY A 194 15.97 5.06 9.79
N ILE A 195 14.68 5.21 9.43
CA ILE A 195 13.55 4.54 10.09
C ILE A 195 12.87 3.58 9.12
N TYR A 196 12.91 2.28 9.42
CA TYR A 196 12.18 1.26 8.67
C TYR A 196 10.84 0.93 9.33
N THR A 197 9.74 1.27 8.67
CA THR A 197 8.38 0.96 9.14
C THR A 197 7.87 -0.34 8.52
N TYR A 198 7.88 -1.42 9.30
CA TYR A 198 7.36 -2.73 8.86
C TYR A 198 5.83 -2.80 8.93
N SER A 199 5.24 -2.13 9.92
CA SER A 199 3.79 -1.93 10.11
C SER A 199 3.57 -0.70 10.99
N THR A 200 2.33 -0.22 11.16
CA THR A 200 2.04 0.89 12.10
C THR A 200 2.58 0.65 13.51
N ALA A 201 2.58 -0.59 14.00
CA ALA A 201 3.02 -0.93 15.36
C ALA A 201 4.44 -1.51 15.44
N ALA A 202 5.17 -1.61 14.31
CA ALA A 202 6.50 -2.22 14.29
C ALA A 202 7.45 -1.50 13.36
N PHE A 203 8.54 -0.99 13.93
CA PHE A 203 9.59 -0.28 13.22
C PHE A 203 10.98 -0.65 13.73
N ALA A 204 11.98 -0.52 12.86
CA ALA A 204 13.39 -0.63 13.21
C ALA A 204 14.06 0.74 13.03
N HIS A 205 14.84 1.12 14.04
CA HIS A 205 15.70 2.30 14.03
C HIS A 205 16.90 2.07 14.97
N PRO A 206 18.11 2.49 14.58
CA PRO A 206 18.45 3.00 13.25
C PRO A 206 18.56 1.86 12.23
N VAL A 207 18.09 2.10 11.01
CA VAL A 207 18.63 1.39 9.83
C VAL A 207 19.68 2.28 9.17
N SER A 208 20.72 1.69 8.60
CA SER A 208 21.78 2.45 7.94
C SER A 208 21.20 3.30 6.81
N GLN A 209 21.41 4.61 6.90
CA GLN A 209 21.02 5.52 5.83
C GLN A 209 21.92 5.31 4.61
N ASP A 210 21.33 5.30 3.43
CA ASP A 210 22.04 5.26 2.16
C ASP A 210 21.24 6.04 1.11
N ASN A 211 21.54 7.33 1.00
CA ASN A 211 20.84 8.21 0.06
C ASN A 211 21.09 7.81 -1.41
N LYS A 212 22.21 7.16 -1.73
CA LYS A 212 22.49 6.70 -3.10
C LYS A 212 21.55 5.55 -3.47
N GLN A 213 21.45 4.55 -2.60
CA GLN A 213 20.51 3.45 -2.80
C GLN A 213 19.05 3.93 -2.71
N ALA A 214 18.73 4.93 -1.87
CA ALA A 214 17.40 5.54 -1.86
C ALA A 214 17.03 6.15 -3.22
N VAL A 215 17.95 6.88 -3.87
CA VAL A 215 17.75 7.41 -5.22
C VAL A 215 17.53 6.28 -6.23
N GLU A 216 18.33 5.22 -6.20
CA GLU A 216 18.15 4.06 -7.10
C GLU A 216 16.74 3.46 -6.99
N LEU A 217 16.25 3.26 -5.77
CA LEU A 217 14.91 2.74 -5.54
C LEU A 217 13.82 3.73 -6.01
N ARG A 218 14.02 5.04 -5.85
CA ARG A 218 13.10 6.06 -6.37
C ARG A 218 13.09 6.12 -7.89
N GLU A 219 14.24 5.96 -8.54
CA GLU A 219 14.34 5.85 -9.99
C GLU A 219 13.56 4.62 -10.47
N PHE A 220 13.75 3.45 -9.85
CA PHE A 220 12.97 2.26 -10.17
C PHE A 220 11.45 2.50 -10.05
N VAL A 221 11.02 3.15 -8.96
CA VAL A 221 9.60 3.48 -8.74
C VAL A 221 9.06 4.38 -9.85
N TYR A 222 9.77 5.46 -10.20
CA TYR A 222 9.31 6.39 -11.23
C TYR A 222 9.25 5.74 -12.62
N HIS A 223 10.25 4.93 -13.00
CA HIS A 223 10.23 4.23 -14.29
C HIS A 223 9.12 3.17 -14.38
N SER A 224 8.83 2.49 -13.26
CA SER A 224 7.82 1.43 -13.22
C SER A 224 6.38 1.97 -13.12
N ALA A 225 6.20 3.15 -12.52
CA ALA A 225 4.89 3.78 -12.32
C ALA A 225 5.02 5.30 -12.38
N PRO A 226 5.15 5.91 -13.58
CA PRO A 226 5.38 7.35 -13.71
C PRO A 226 4.16 8.15 -13.27
N THR A 227 4.30 8.89 -12.17
CA THR A 227 3.31 9.85 -11.65
C THR A 227 4.03 11.12 -11.18
N ALA A 228 3.29 12.22 -11.07
CA ALA A 228 3.82 13.49 -10.58
C ALA A 228 4.37 13.35 -9.15
N GLU A 229 3.68 12.57 -8.30
CA GLU A 229 4.09 12.28 -6.92
C GLU A 229 5.38 11.46 -6.87
N HIS A 230 5.51 10.42 -7.70
CA HIS A 230 6.74 9.62 -7.74
C HIS A 230 7.93 10.43 -8.27
N LEU A 231 7.70 11.37 -9.20
CA LEU A 231 8.74 12.28 -9.67
C LEU A 231 9.18 13.26 -8.58
N TYR A 232 8.23 13.80 -7.81
CA TYR A 232 8.53 14.62 -6.63
C TYR A 232 9.36 13.86 -5.59
N GLU A 233 8.96 12.62 -5.27
CA GLU A 233 9.69 11.79 -4.31
C GLU A 233 11.12 11.47 -4.78
N LEU A 234 11.31 11.27 -6.10
CA LEU A 234 12.64 11.14 -6.70
C LEU A 234 13.44 12.43 -6.55
N ALA A 235 12.88 13.58 -6.90
CA ALA A 235 13.54 14.88 -6.74
C ALA A 235 13.99 15.11 -5.29
N ASN A 236 13.12 14.81 -4.33
CA ASN A 236 13.41 14.92 -2.90
C ASN A 236 14.49 13.95 -2.41
N SER A 237 14.65 12.77 -3.01
CA SER A 237 15.80 11.90 -2.71
C SER A 237 17.09 12.38 -3.40
N VAL A 238 16.99 12.91 -4.63
CA VAL A 238 18.14 13.42 -5.40
C VAL A 238 18.75 14.64 -4.73
N GLN A 239 17.96 15.55 -4.16
CA GLN A 239 18.48 16.79 -3.56
C GLN A 239 19.48 16.55 -2.41
N ALA A 240 19.37 15.40 -1.72
CA ALA A 240 20.27 15.02 -0.64
C ALA A 240 21.70 14.69 -1.13
N LEU A 241 21.87 14.49 -2.44
CA LEU A 241 23.14 14.17 -3.09
C LEU A 241 23.57 15.25 -4.07
N ASP A 242 22.62 15.83 -4.81
CA ASP A 242 22.84 16.74 -5.94
C ASP A 242 21.63 17.67 -6.10
N LYS A 243 21.69 18.83 -5.44
CA LYS A 243 20.64 19.87 -5.53
C LYS A 243 20.43 20.38 -6.97
N PRO A 244 21.47 20.74 -7.75
CA PRO A 244 21.30 21.15 -9.14
C PRO A 244 20.54 20.13 -9.99
N ARG A 245 20.80 18.83 -9.82
CA ARG A 245 20.08 17.77 -10.53
C ARG A 245 18.64 17.59 -10.05
N ALA A 246 18.34 17.89 -8.79
CA ALA A 246 16.98 17.79 -8.25
C ALA A 246 16.04 18.89 -8.74
N LEU A 247 16.54 20.13 -8.93
CA LEU A 247 15.74 21.28 -9.34
C LEU A 247 14.84 21.05 -10.57
N PRO A 248 15.36 20.59 -11.72
CA PRO A 248 14.51 20.36 -12.89
C PRO A 248 13.47 19.24 -12.66
N LEU A 249 13.74 18.30 -11.76
CA LEU A 249 12.79 17.25 -11.40
C LEU A 249 11.63 17.80 -10.55
N PHE A 250 11.92 18.67 -9.57
CA PHE A 250 10.90 19.35 -8.79
C PHE A 250 9.99 20.20 -9.68
N LYS A 251 10.58 21.02 -10.55
CA LYS A 251 9.82 21.83 -11.51
C LYS A 251 8.92 20.95 -12.38
N LYS A 252 9.46 19.89 -12.96
CA LYS A 252 8.70 18.97 -13.81
C LYS A 252 7.57 18.26 -13.06
N ALA A 253 7.79 17.88 -11.80
CA ALA A 253 6.74 17.30 -10.97
C ALA A 253 5.63 18.32 -10.66
N ALA A 254 5.98 19.60 -10.46
CA ALA A 254 5.02 20.68 -10.25
C ALA A 254 4.18 20.94 -11.51
N GLU A 255 4.83 20.99 -12.68
CA GLU A 255 4.18 21.10 -13.99
C GLU A 255 3.25 19.91 -14.30
N GLN A 256 3.51 18.73 -13.72
CA GLN A 256 2.65 17.55 -13.83
C GLN A 256 1.50 17.53 -12.81
N GLY A 257 1.35 18.56 -11.97
CA GLY A 257 0.24 18.67 -11.01
C GLY A 257 0.45 17.97 -9.68
N SER A 258 1.69 17.64 -9.29
CA SER A 258 1.95 17.16 -7.92
C SER A 258 1.79 18.31 -6.94
N PHE A 259 0.81 18.22 -6.04
CA PHE A 259 0.59 19.20 -4.97
C PHE A 259 1.87 19.48 -4.19
N TYR A 260 2.57 18.41 -3.76
CA TYR A 260 3.79 18.55 -2.98
C TYR A 260 4.91 19.25 -3.76
N ALA A 261 4.99 19.01 -5.07
CA ALA A 261 5.96 19.68 -5.93
C ALA A 261 5.59 21.13 -6.21
N GLN A 262 4.32 21.45 -6.50
CA GLN A 262 3.87 22.83 -6.69
C GLN A 262 4.14 23.67 -5.44
N ARG A 263 3.79 23.14 -4.27
CA ARG A 263 4.09 23.77 -2.98
C ARG A 263 5.59 23.98 -2.76
N TRP A 264 6.40 22.93 -2.96
CA TRP A 264 7.85 23.02 -2.79
C TRP A 264 8.47 24.00 -3.78
N TRP A 265 8.04 23.96 -5.04
CA TRP A 265 8.57 24.79 -6.11
C TRP A 265 8.18 26.26 -5.92
N GLY A 266 6.93 26.55 -5.51
CA GLY A 266 6.52 27.90 -5.14
C GLY A 266 7.33 28.46 -3.98
N ASN A 267 7.52 27.67 -2.92
CA ASN A 267 8.37 28.05 -1.78
C ASN A 267 9.83 28.32 -2.22
N TYR A 268 10.40 27.42 -3.05
CA TYR A 268 11.74 27.61 -3.62
C TYR A 268 11.87 28.90 -4.43
N GLN A 269 10.88 29.23 -5.28
CA GLN A 269 10.87 30.50 -6.02
C GLN A 269 10.87 31.71 -5.08
N GLY A 270 10.17 31.62 -3.95
CA GLY A 270 10.22 32.62 -2.89
C GLY A 270 11.63 32.79 -2.31
N CYS A 271 12.28 31.68 -1.92
CA CYS A 271 13.64 31.69 -1.37
C CYS A 271 14.71 32.25 -2.31
N VAL A 272 14.47 32.24 -3.63
CA VAL A 272 15.40 32.82 -4.62
C VAL A 272 14.96 34.20 -5.12
N GLY A 273 13.98 34.82 -4.46
CA GLY A 273 13.54 36.19 -4.73
C GLY A 273 12.60 36.36 -5.93
N HIS A 274 12.00 35.29 -6.43
CA HIS A 274 11.04 35.33 -7.55
C HIS A 274 9.59 35.31 -7.05
N SER A 275 9.19 36.35 -6.29
CA SER A 275 7.90 36.39 -5.59
C SER A 275 6.69 36.16 -6.51
N GLU A 276 6.64 36.74 -7.72
CA GLU A 276 5.52 36.50 -8.66
C GLU A 276 5.39 35.03 -9.06
N GLN A 277 6.51 34.36 -9.34
CA GLN A 277 6.50 32.92 -9.65
C GLN A 277 6.12 32.09 -8.43
N ALA A 278 6.59 32.48 -7.25
CA ALA A 278 6.25 31.83 -6.00
C ALA A 278 4.73 31.84 -5.78
N LEU A 279 4.10 33.01 -5.87
CA LEU A 279 2.65 33.18 -5.71
C LEU A 279 1.86 32.37 -6.73
N HIS A 280 2.28 32.37 -8.00
CA HIS A 280 1.63 31.56 -9.04
C HIS A 280 1.60 30.07 -8.66
N TRP A 281 2.74 29.48 -8.31
CA TRP A 281 2.82 28.05 -8.00
C TRP A 281 2.13 27.67 -6.68
N LEU A 282 2.11 28.57 -5.71
CA LEU A 282 1.37 28.37 -4.46
C LEU A 282 -0.15 28.40 -4.71
N GLU A 283 -0.64 29.30 -5.56
CA GLU A 283 -2.05 29.29 -5.97
C GLU A 283 -2.43 28.03 -6.78
N GLU A 284 -1.54 27.53 -7.64
CA GLU A 284 -1.73 26.22 -8.28
C GLU A 284 -1.81 25.08 -7.25
N ALA A 285 -0.96 25.09 -6.21
CA ALA A 285 -1.02 24.10 -5.14
C ALA A 285 -2.36 24.13 -4.38
N LYS A 286 -2.91 25.33 -4.13
CA LYS A 286 -4.25 25.49 -3.50
C LYS A 286 -5.35 24.88 -4.36
N GLN A 287 -5.29 25.05 -5.68
CA GLN A 287 -6.25 24.46 -6.59
C GLN A 287 -6.14 22.94 -6.63
N THR A 288 -4.92 22.39 -6.62
CA THR A 288 -4.68 20.95 -6.63
C THR A 288 -5.19 20.26 -5.35
N LEU A 289 -4.99 20.88 -4.18
CA LEU A 289 -5.48 20.34 -2.91
C LEU A 289 -6.11 21.42 -2.01
N PRO A 290 -7.40 21.76 -2.23
CA PRO A 290 -8.07 22.84 -1.50
C PRO A 290 -8.13 22.64 0.02
N ALA A 291 -8.05 21.39 0.49
CA ALA A 291 -8.01 21.06 1.91
C ALA A 291 -6.75 21.60 2.63
N GLU A 292 -5.68 21.88 1.89
CA GLU A 292 -4.42 22.43 2.42
C GLU A 292 -4.30 23.94 2.20
N ALA A 293 -5.36 24.61 1.71
CA ALA A 293 -5.26 26.00 1.28
C ALA A 293 -4.79 26.95 2.38
N SER A 294 -5.26 26.77 3.62
CA SER A 294 -4.83 27.59 4.76
C SER A 294 -3.33 27.49 5.03
N TYR A 295 -2.74 26.30 4.86
CA TYR A 295 -1.29 26.12 5.02
C TYR A 295 -0.51 26.83 3.91
N ILE A 296 -1.06 26.88 2.70
CA ILE A 296 -0.44 27.60 1.59
C ILE A 296 -0.58 29.12 1.76
N ASP A 297 -1.72 29.59 2.28
CA ASP A 297 -1.96 31.01 2.58
C ASP A 297 -0.93 31.56 3.59
N ASP A 298 -0.50 30.76 4.56
CA ASP A 298 0.58 31.13 5.49
C ASP A 298 1.89 31.43 4.74
N ILE A 299 2.29 30.57 3.78
CA ILE A 299 3.52 30.78 2.97
C ILE A 299 3.38 32.02 2.08
N ILE A 300 2.19 32.24 1.51
CA ILE A 300 1.90 33.43 0.69
C ILE A 300 2.02 34.70 1.54
N ALA A 301 1.49 34.69 2.77
CA ALA A 301 1.59 35.81 3.70
C ALA A 301 3.06 36.12 4.05
N GLU A 302 3.86 35.09 4.35
CA GLU A 302 5.30 35.25 4.60
C GLU A 302 6.02 35.91 3.42
N ILE A 303 5.78 35.45 2.19
CA ILE A 303 6.37 36.05 0.99
C ILE A 303 5.97 37.53 0.84
N ASN A 304 4.70 37.86 1.07
CA ASN A 304 4.20 39.22 0.92
C ASN A 304 4.70 40.18 2.01
N GLU A 305 4.85 39.69 3.25
CA GLU A 305 5.24 40.50 4.41
C GLU A 305 6.76 40.58 4.60
N LEU A 306 7.46 39.47 4.36
CA LEU A 306 8.89 39.32 4.66
C LEU A 306 9.77 39.30 3.39
N GLY A 307 9.16 39.13 2.21
CA GLY A 307 9.86 38.99 0.94
C GLY A 307 10.29 37.56 0.61
N GLU A 308 10.30 36.66 1.59
CA GLU A 308 10.63 35.24 1.43
C GLU A 308 9.92 34.36 2.50
N PRO A 309 9.74 33.05 2.24
CA PRO A 309 9.27 32.10 3.24
C PRO A 309 10.20 31.99 4.46
N THR A 310 9.64 31.70 5.64
CA THR A 310 10.42 31.61 6.89
C THR A 310 11.32 30.39 6.99
N ASN A 311 11.16 29.43 6.07
CA ASN A 311 11.94 28.20 6.01
C ASN A 311 13.03 28.21 4.91
N CYS A 312 13.42 29.39 4.43
CA CYS A 312 14.55 29.55 3.53
C CYS A 312 15.89 29.51 4.28
N ILE A 313 16.78 28.59 3.88
CA ILE A 313 18.17 28.56 4.35
C ILE A 313 19.07 28.49 3.12
N ASP A 314 19.97 29.48 2.97
CA ASP A 314 20.89 29.61 1.83
C ASP A 314 20.19 29.52 0.46
N GLY A 315 19.00 30.12 0.33
CA GLY A 315 18.20 30.10 -0.90
C GLY A 315 17.55 28.74 -1.21
N TRP A 316 17.39 27.88 -0.19
CA TRP A 316 16.78 26.56 -0.32
C TRP A 316 15.65 26.35 0.68
N VAL A 317 14.68 25.51 0.32
CA VAL A 317 13.53 25.15 1.18
C VAL A 317 13.97 24.10 2.21
N HIS A 318 13.77 24.39 3.50
CA HIS A 318 14.06 23.48 4.61
C HIS A 318 12.83 23.08 5.43
#